data_AF-A0A642B2P4-F1
#
_entry.id   AF-A0A642B2P4-F1
#
_cell.length_a   1.000
_cell.length_b   1.000
_cell.length_c   1.000
_cell.angle_alpha   90.00
_cell.angle_beta   90.00
_cell.angle_gamma   90.00
#
_symmetry.space_group_name_H-M   'P 1'
#
loop_
_entity.id
_entity.type
_entity.pdbx_description
1 polymer ?
#
loop_
_entity_poly.entity_id
_entity_poly.type
_entity_poly.pdbx_seq_one_letter_code
_entity_poly.pdbx_strand_id
1 'polypeptide(L)'
;MELPFAESWKIKMVEPIRKSTREEREQWIKEAHYNVFQLKSEQVYIDLITDSGTGAMSDRQWAGMMLGDESYAGATSFFKLKDTITRITGFEYIIPTHQGRAAENVLFSYLVHEGNIVPGNSHFDTTKGHIEGRHAIALDCTIDEAKDTQLEIPFKGNVDPTKLEKALSESADRIPFIIVTITNNTAGGQPVSMQNLREVRAIADKYNKPVLFDSARFAENAYFIKMREKGYQDKSIKEIT
;
A
#
# COMPACT_ATOMS: atom_id res chain seq x y z
N MET A 1 -22.01 -28.67 -6.11
CA MET A 1 -22.75 -27.59 -5.44
C MET A 1 -21.70 -26.61 -4.97
N GLU A 2 -21.59 -25.45 -5.61
CA GLU A 2 -20.80 -24.35 -5.05
C GLU A 2 -21.57 -23.80 -3.84
N LEU A 3 -20.96 -23.91 -2.66
CA LEU A 3 -21.50 -23.25 -1.48
C LEU A 3 -21.36 -21.73 -1.66
N PRO A 4 -22.30 -20.92 -1.14
CA PRO A 4 -22.12 -19.47 -1.12
C PRO A 4 -20.85 -19.11 -0.36
N PHE A 5 -20.23 -17.99 -0.73
CA PHE A 5 -19.08 -17.46 0.01
C PHE A 5 -19.44 -17.36 1.50
N ALA A 6 -18.60 -17.96 2.34
CA ALA A 6 -18.68 -17.87 3.78
C ALA A 6 -17.33 -17.41 4.31
N GLU A 7 -17.36 -16.53 5.30
CA GLU A 7 -16.16 -16.01 5.93
C GLU A 7 -15.32 -17.16 6.49
N SER A 8 -14.02 -17.14 6.23
CA SER A 8 -13.08 -18.16 6.72
C SER A 8 -12.71 -17.96 8.20
N TRP A 9 -13.59 -17.33 8.98
CA TRP A 9 -13.43 -16.98 10.38
C TRP A 9 -14.80 -16.87 11.09
N LYS A 10 -14.78 -16.81 12.42
CA LYS A 10 -15.97 -16.61 13.25
C LYS A 10 -15.87 -15.28 14.00
N ILE A 11 -16.99 -14.57 14.15
CA ILE A 11 -17.04 -13.35 14.96
C ILE A 11 -16.72 -13.70 16.42
N LYS A 12 -15.72 -13.03 17.00
CA LYS A 12 -15.30 -13.21 18.40
C LYS A 12 -15.74 -12.06 19.32
N MET A 13 -15.74 -10.84 18.79
CA MET A 13 -16.07 -9.59 19.47
C MET A 13 -16.88 -8.72 18.50
N VAL A 14 -17.76 -7.86 19.03
CA VAL A 14 -18.55 -6.91 18.25
C VAL A 14 -18.37 -5.50 18.81
N GLU A 15 -18.44 -4.51 17.93
CA GLU A 15 -18.58 -3.10 18.28
C GLU A 15 -20.03 -2.67 17.98
N PRO A 16 -20.79 -2.16 18.96
CA PRO A 16 -22.16 -1.73 18.72
C PRO A 16 -22.23 -0.54 17.75
N ILE A 17 -23.07 -0.67 16.71
CA ILE A 17 -23.40 0.43 15.79
C ILE A 17 -24.87 0.82 15.92
N ARG A 18 -25.15 2.11 15.77
CA ARG A 18 -26.51 2.66 15.90
C ARG A 18 -27.12 2.92 14.53
N LYS A 19 -28.31 2.38 14.30
CA LYS A 19 -29.12 2.75 13.13
C LYS A 19 -29.82 4.08 13.37
N SER A 20 -29.43 5.11 12.64
CA SER A 20 -30.06 6.44 12.67
C SER A 20 -31.33 6.51 11.81
N THR A 21 -32.20 7.48 12.09
CA THR A 21 -33.30 7.84 11.17
C THR A 21 -32.81 8.72 10.03
N ARG A 22 -33.66 8.93 9.02
CA ARG A 22 -33.33 9.82 7.90
C ARG A 22 -33.22 11.27 8.38
N GLU A 23 -34.14 11.69 9.23
CA GLU A 23 -34.23 13.06 9.77
C GLU A 23 -32.96 13.41 10.56
N GLU A 24 -32.45 12.48 11.37
CA GLU A 24 -31.17 12.64 12.07
C GLU A 24 -30.02 12.85 11.10
N ARG A 25 -29.91 12.02 10.06
CA ARG A 25 -28.84 12.15 9.06
C ARG A 25 -28.93 13.46 8.28
N GLU A 26 -30.15 13.89 7.92
CA GLU A 26 -30.37 15.18 7.25
C GLU A 26 -29.96 16.36 8.12
N GLN A 27 -30.17 16.28 9.44
CA GLN A 27 -29.72 17.30 10.37
C GLN A 27 -28.20 17.28 10.54
N TRP A 28 -27.61 16.12 10.82
CA TRP A 28 -26.16 16.00 11.04
C TRP A 28 -25.35 16.39 9.82
N ILE A 29 -25.79 16.03 8.61
CA ILE A 29 -25.06 16.42 7.39
C ILE A 29 -25.14 17.93 7.13
N LYS A 30 -26.23 18.61 7.54
CA LYS A 30 -26.31 20.08 7.49
C LYS A 30 -25.36 20.74 8.50
N GLU A 31 -25.32 20.22 9.73
CA GLU A 31 -24.40 20.67 10.78
C GLU A 31 -22.94 20.45 10.40
N ALA A 32 -22.64 19.35 9.72
CA ALA A 32 -21.34 19.04 9.14
C ALA A 32 -21.05 19.78 7.83
N HIS A 33 -21.86 20.78 7.46
CA HIS A 33 -21.71 21.57 6.24
C HIS A 33 -21.59 20.73 4.95
N TYR A 34 -22.33 19.62 4.90
CA TYR A 34 -22.30 18.62 3.82
C TYR A 34 -20.92 18.00 3.58
N ASN A 35 -20.04 18.03 4.58
CA ASN A 35 -18.73 17.38 4.57
C ASN A 35 -18.74 16.17 5.51
N VAL A 36 -18.68 14.96 4.93
CA VAL A 36 -18.69 13.70 5.70
C VAL A 36 -17.50 13.56 6.66
N PHE A 37 -16.38 14.23 6.40
CA PHE A 37 -15.22 14.25 7.33
C PHE A 37 -15.51 15.01 8.64
N GLN A 38 -16.59 15.79 8.70
CA GLN A 38 -16.98 16.51 9.93
C GLN A 38 -18.08 15.78 10.73
N LEU A 39 -18.56 14.63 10.25
CA LEU A 39 -19.48 13.79 11.01
C LEU A 39 -18.74 13.12 12.17
N LYS A 40 -19.44 12.96 13.30
CA LYS A 40 -18.95 12.12 14.39
C LYS A 40 -19.10 10.65 14.02
N SER A 41 -18.19 9.80 14.47
CA SER A 41 -18.25 8.35 14.18
C SER A 41 -19.58 7.71 14.63
N GLU A 42 -20.12 8.12 15.79
CA GLU A 42 -21.42 7.64 16.30
C GLU A 42 -22.64 7.99 15.42
N GLN A 43 -22.47 8.94 14.49
CA GLN A 43 -23.50 9.34 13.51
C GLN A 43 -23.44 8.49 12.24
N VAL A 44 -22.37 7.71 12.06
CA VAL A 44 -22.10 6.88 10.88
C VAL A 44 -22.46 5.43 11.18
N TYR A 45 -23.34 4.85 10.36
CA TYR A 45 -23.76 3.45 10.55
C TYR A 45 -22.76 2.45 9.94
N ILE A 46 -22.26 2.74 8.74
CA ILE A 46 -21.23 1.97 8.05
C ILE A 46 -20.21 2.99 7.54
N ASP A 47 -18.97 2.89 8.01
CA ASP A 47 -17.88 3.78 7.62
C ASP A 47 -17.07 3.17 6.48
N LEU A 48 -17.00 3.90 5.36
CA LEU A 48 -16.26 3.53 4.15
C LEU A 48 -15.25 4.63 3.77
N ILE A 49 -14.89 5.53 4.70
CA ILE A 49 -13.93 6.60 4.47
C ILE A 49 -12.55 6.03 4.12
N THR A 50 -12.13 4.97 4.82
CA THR A 50 -10.81 4.36 4.61
C THR A 50 -10.72 2.93 5.14
N ASP A 51 -9.82 2.16 4.57
CA ASP A 51 -9.33 0.85 5.03
C ASP A 51 -8.12 0.95 5.98
N SER A 52 -7.60 2.17 6.21
CA SER A 52 -6.40 2.39 7.01
C SER A 52 -6.68 2.38 8.51
N GLY A 53 -6.25 1.32 9.19
CA GLY A 53 -6.35 1.20 10.65
C GLY A 53 -7.74 0.84 11.19
N THR A 54 -8.71 0.59 10.31
CA THR A 54 -10.11 0.28 10.64
C THR A 54 -10.42 -1.23 10.60
N GLY A 55 -9.40 -2.08 10.43
CA GLY A 55 -9.54 -3.53 10.36
C GLY A 55 -9.83 -4.20 11.71
N ALA A 56 -10.56 -5.31 11.68
CA ALA A 56 -10.78 -6.15 12.86
C ALA A 56 -9.59 -7.09 13.11
N MET A 57 -8.96 -6.99 14.28
CA MET A 57 -7.89 -7.89 14.72
C MET A 57 -8.42 -9.24 15.20
N SER A 58 -7.66 -10.30 14.95
CA SER A 58 -7.89 -11.63 15.50
C SER A 58 -7.66 -11.68 17.02
N ASP A 59 -8.20 -12.71 17.67
CA ASP A 59 -7.94 -13.02 19.07
C ASP A 59 -6.43 -13.21 19.38
N ARG A 60 -5.67 -13.79 18.44
CA ARG A 60 -4.21 -13.93 18.55
C ARG A 60 -3.47 -12.60 18.52
N GLN A 61 -3.93 -11.63 17.73
CA GLN A 61 -3.35 -10.28 17.73
C GLN A 61 -3.64 -9.55 19.04
N TRP A 62 -4.87 -9.65 19.57
CA TRP A 62 -5.21 -9.15 20.90
C TRP A 62 -4.37 -9.79 22.01
N ALA A 63 -4.18 -11.12 21.98
CA ALA A 63 -3.29 -11.81 22.90
C ALA A 63 -1.83 -11.32 22.79
N GLY A 64 -1.37 -11.04 21.56
CA GLY A 64 -0.05 -10.45 21.31
C GLY A 64 0.14 -9.08 21.98
N MET A 65 -0.88 -8.21 21.94
CA MET A 65 -0.84 -6.91 22.62
C MET A 65 -0.71 -7.07 24.15
N MET A 66 -1.40 -8.05 24.74
CA MET A 66 -1.32 -8.31 26.19
C MET A 66 0.05 -8.89 26.63
N LEU A 67 0.89 -9.32 25.68
CA LEU A 67 2.24 -9.83 25.90
C LEU A 67 3.32 -8.84 25.43
N GLY A 68 2.96 -7.57 25.24
CA GLY A 68 3.87 -6.52 24.80
C GLY A 68 5.05 -6.32 25.74
N ASP A 69 6.26 -6.31 25.18
CA ASP A 69 7.49 -5.91 25.85
C ASP A 69 7.76 -4.42 25.57
N GLU A 70 7.52 -3.58 26.59
CA GLU A 70 7.63 -2.11 26.53
C GLU A 70 9.04 -1.59 26.84
N SER A 71 10.05 -2.46 26.78
CA SER A 71 11.45 -2.08 26.99
C SER A 71 11.91 -1.08 25.93
N TYR A 72 12.55 0.01 26.36
CA TYR A 72 13.01 1.07 25.46
C TYR A 72 14.02 0.60 24.41
N ALA A 73 14.88 -0.35 24.76
CA ALA A 73 15.85 -0.95 23.86
C ALA A 73 15.88 -2.48 24.06
N GLY A 74 16.00 -3.22 22.96
CA GLY A 74 16.09 -4.69 23.00
C GLY A 74 14.78 -5.40 23.30
N ALA A 75 13.62 -4.76 23.10
CA ALA A 75 12.32 -5.38 23.30
C ALA A 75 12.15 -6.67 22.45
N THR A 76 11.69 -7.74 23.08
CA THR A 76 11.40 -9.02 22.42
C THR A 76 10.35 -8.88 21.30
N SER A 77 9.42 -7.94 21.43
CA SER A 77 8.45 -7.58 20.38
C SER A 77 9.12 -7.12 19.08
N PHE A 78 10.20 -6.35 19.17
CA PHE A 78 10.95 -5.91 17.99
C PHE A 78 11.60 -7.09 17.27
N PHE A 79 12.25 -8.02 17.99
CA PHE A 79 12.88 -9.18 17.37
C PHE A 79 11.85 -10.11 16.71
N LYS A 80 10.66 -10.30 17.32
CA LYS A 80 9.56 -11.03 16.68
C LYS A 80 9.09 -10.37 15.37
N LEU A 81 8.98 -9.04 15.36
CA LEU A 81 8.66 -8.28 14.15
C LEU A 81 9.75 -8.46 13.10
N LYS A 82 11.02 -8.31 13.50
CA LYS A 82 12.19 -8.49 12.63
C LYS A 82 12.17 -9.86 11.96
N ASP A 83 12.10 -10.91 12.75
CA ASP A 83 12.10 -12.30 12.28
C ASP A 83 10.93 -12.58 11.33
N THR A 84 9.75 -12.01 11.63
CA THR A 84 8.55 -12.19 10.80
C THR A 84 8.71 -11.51 9.44
N ILE A 85 9.16 -10.26 9.41
CA ILE A 85 9.38 -9.52 8.16
C ILE A 85 10.50 -10.22 7.36
N THR A 86 11.65 -10.54 7.96
CA THR A 86 12.73 -11.25 7.26
C THR A 86 12.26 -12.57 6.66
N ARG A 87 11.42 -13.33 7.37
CA ARG A 87 10.85 -14.59 6.86
C ARG A 87 9.87 -14.40 5.69
N ILE A 88 9.21 -13.25 5.60
CA ILE A 88 8.22 -12.93 4.56
C ILE A 88 8.91 -12.30 3.34
N THR A 89 9.82 -11.36 3.55
CA THR A 89 10.37 -10.51 2.48
C THR A 89 11.85 -10.76 2.18
N GLY A 90 12.56 -11.47 3.06
CA GLY A 90 14.01 -11.65 2.98
C GLY A 90 14.83 -10.44 3.46
N PHE A 91 14.22 -9.32 3.84
CA PHE A 91 14.97 -8.14 4.31
C PHE A 91 15.55 -8.34 5.71
N GLU A 92 16.85 -8.11 5.86
CA GLU A 92 17.59 -8.29 7.12
C GLU A 92 17.56 -7.04 8.03
N TYR A 93 17.46 -5.85 7.44
CA TYR A 93 17.48 -4.57 8.13
C TYR A 93 16.08 -3.98 8.21
N ILE A 94 15.64 -3.69 9.44
CA ILE A 94 14.27 -3.30 9.73
C ILE A 94 14.28 -2.14 10.72
N ILE A 95 13.60 -1.05 10.35
CA ILE A 95 13.36 0.11 11.20
C ILE A 95 11.85 0.23 11.37
N PRO A 96 11.29 -0.06 12.56
CA PRO A 96 9.87 0.11 12.79
C PRO A 96 9.52 1.60 12.81
N THR A 97 8.39 1.94 12.22
CA THR A 97 7.80 3.28 12.30
C THR A 97 6.35 3.15 12.76
N HIS A 98 5.77 4.26 13.22
CA HIS A 98 4.39 4.22 13.73
C HIS A 98 3.35 3.98 12.63
N GLN A 99 3.65 4.37 11.37
CA GLN A 99 2.84 4.07 10.18
C GLN A 99 3.60 4.35 8.88
N GLY A 100 2.97 4.08 7.73
CA GLY A 100 3.57 4.21 6.39
C GLY A 100 4.26 5.55 6.10
N ARG A 101 3.55 6.68 6.25
CA ARG A 101 4.12 8.02 5.99
C ARG A 101 5.38 8.35 6.81
N ALA A 102 5.51 7.75 7.99
CA ALA A 102 6.70 7.94 8.80
C ALA A 102 7.90 7.15 8.25
N ALA A 103 7.67 5.96 7.68
CA ALA A 103 8.70 5.22 6.96
C ALA A 103 9.17 5.99 5.72
N GLU A 104 8.22 6.56 4.96
CA GLU A 104 8.51 7.45 3.83
C GLU A 104 9.37 8.64 4.28
N ASN A 105 8.99 9.33 5.36
CA ASN A 105 9.75 10.48 5.82
C ASN A 105 11.18 10.12 6.25
N VAL A 106 11.36 9.04 7.01
CA VAL A 106 12.69 8.56 7.43
C VAL A 106 13.54 8.26 6.21
N LEU A 107 13.02 7.46 5.28
CA LEU A 107 13.79 7.02 4.11
C LEU A 107 14.06 8.16 3.13
N PHE A 108 13.05 8.98 2.80
CA PHE A 108 13.17 10.06 1.81
C PHE A 108 13.92 11.26 2.36
N SER A 109 14.00 11.45 3.68
CA SER A 109 14.91 12.46 4.27
C SER A 109 16.37 12.22 3.93
N TYR A 110 16.74 10.95 3.71
CA TYR A 110 18.08 10.56 3.34
C TYR A 110 18.26 10.44 1.81
N LEU A 111 17.27 9.90 1.10
CA LEU A 111 17.42 9.56 -0.32
C LEU A 111 16.97 10.64 -1.31
N VAL A 112 16.07 11.55 -0.92
CA VAL A 112 15.47 12.52 -1.84
C VAL A 112 15.97 13.92 -1.54
N HIS A 113 16.55 14.56 -2.55
CA HIS A 113 17.05 15.93 -2.47
C HIS A 113 16.39 16.83 -3.52
N GLU A 114 16.58 18.14 -3.38
CA GLU A 114 16.06 19.13 -4.32
C GLU A 114 16.45 18.79 -5.77
N GLY A 115 15.49 18.95 -6.68
CA GLY A 115 15.68 18.66 -8.10
C GLY A 115 15.73 17.17 -8.46
N ASN A 116 15.63 16.24 -7.50
CA ASN A 116 15.53 14.82 -7.81
C ASN A 116 14.26 14.50 -8.59
N ILE A 117 14.27 13.38 -9.33
CA ILE A 117 13.11 12.82 -10.01
C ILE A 117 12.91 11.41 -9.48
N VAL A 118 11.72 11.10 -8.97
CA VAL A 118 11.37 9.78 -8.46
C VAL A 118 10.33 9.16 -9.39
N PRO A 119 10.73 8.30 -10.35
CA PRO A 119 9.80 7.59 -11.22
C PRO A 119 9.16 6.41 -10.51
N GLY A 120 7.94 6.09 -10.91
CA GLY A 120 7.19 4.96 -10.39
C GLY A 120 5.83 4.81 -11.06
N ASN A 121 5.07 3.78 -10.75
CA ASN A 121 3.63 3.86 -10.97
C ASN A 121 3.04 4.91 -10.01
N SER A 122 1.77 5.29 -10.21
CA SER A 122 1.21 6.47 -9.59
C SER A 122 1.40 6.48 -8.07
N HIS A 123 2.00 7.58 -7.60
CA HIS A 123 2.43 7.72 -6.22
C HIS A 123 1.20 7.94 -5.32
N PHE A 124 1.24 7.39 -4.11
CA PHE A 124 0.24 7.69 -3.09
C PHE A 124 0.40 9.13 -2.58
N ASP A 125 -0.68 9.72 -2.07
CA ASP A 125 -0.75 11.14 -1.73
C ASP A 125 0.35 11.57 -0.75
N THR A 126 0.63 10.78 0.29
CA THR A 126 1.70 11.10 1.25
C THR A 126 3.09 10.87 0.68
N THR A 127 3.27 9.83 -0.15
CA THR A 127 4.52 9.56 -0.86
C THR A 127 4.90 10.74 -1.74
N LYS A 128 3.94 11.18 -2.56
CA LYS A 128 4.06 12.37 -3.41
C LYS A 128 4.33 13.62 -2.58
N GLY A 129 3.59 13.82 -1.50
CA GLY A 129 3.81 14.94 -0.57
C GLY A 129 5.21 14.97 0.03
N HIS A 130 5.78 13.82 0.40
CA HIS A 130 7.15 13.75 0.91
C HIS A 130 8.22 14.00 -0.16
N ILE A 131 7.97 13.62 -1.42
CA ILE A 131 8.87 13.89 -2.56
C ILE A 131 8.81 15.38 -2.94
N GLU A 132 7.61 15.88 -3.23
CA GLU A 132 7.42 17.25 -3.72
C GLU A 132 7.67 18.30 -2.63
N GLY A 133 7.38 17.99 -1.37
CA GLY A 133 7.74 18.82 -0.22
C GLY A 133 9.25 19.01 -0.03
N ARG A 134 10.08 18.22 -0.73
CA ARG A 134 11.55 18.36 -0.80
C ARG A 134 12.01 19.02 -2.11
N HIS A 135 11.10 19.63 -2.86
CA HIS A 135 11.38 20.23 -4.18
C HIS A 135 11.90 19.20 -5.21
N ALA A 136 11.49 17.95 -5.07
CA ALA A 136 11.72 16.89 -6.06
C ALA A 136 10.43 16.62 -6.87
N ILE A 137 10.56 15.84 -7.95
CA ILE A 137 9.47 15.53 -8.88
C ILE A 137 9.05 14.07 -8.69
N ALA A 138 7.79 13.83 -8.34
CA ALA A 138 7.19 12.50 -8.42
C ALA A 138 6.71 12.25 -9.87
N LEU A 139 7.45 11.43 -10.62
CA LEU A 139 7.18 11.18 -12.04
C LEU A 139 6.31 9.93 -12.21
N ASP A 140 5.10 10.13 -12.71
CA ASP A 140 4.16 9.04 -12.98
C ASP A 140 4.50 8.32 -14.29
N CYS A 141 4.89 7.06 -14.15
CA CYS A 141 5.18 6.11 -15.20
C CYS A 141 4.14 4.97 -15.24
N THR A 142 2.91 5.17 -14.76
CA THR A 142 1.83 4.15 -14.91
C THR A 142 1.48 3.94 -16.38
N ILE A 143 1.09 2.72 -16.75
CA ILE A 143 0.55 2.42 -18.09
C ILE A 143 -0.68 3.30 -18.40
N ASP A 144 -0.87 3.68 -19.65
CA ASP A 144 -1.94 4.61 -20.03
C ASP A 144 -3.35 4.00 -19.88
N GLU A 145 -3.46 2.68 -20.00
CA GLU A 145 -4.68 1.89 -19.80
C GLU A 145 -5.27 2.07 -18.40
N ALA A 146 -4.47 2.47 -17.41
CA ALA A 146 -4.96 2.78 -16.06
C ALA A 146 -5.95 3.97 -16.04
N LYS A 147 -5.89 4.86 -17.04
CA LYS A 147 -6.78 6.03 -17.17
C LYS A 147 -8.15 5.66 -17.75
N ASP A 148 -8.24 4.57 -18.50
CA ASP A 148 -9.51 4.08 -19.02
C ASP A 148 -10.20 3.23 -17.95
N THR A 149 -11.22 3.79 -17.30
CA THR A 149 -11.94 3.11 -16.22
C THR A 149 -12.76 1.91 -16.68
N GLN A 150 -13.13 1.84 -17.96
CA GLN A 150 -14.00 0.80 -18.51
C GLN A 150 -13.23 -0.33 -19.18
N LEU A 151 -11.96 -0.10 -19.54
CA LEU A 151 -11.10 -1.15 -20.09
C LEU A 151 -10.84 -2.23 -19.05
N GLU A 152 -11.05 -3.52 -19.35
CA GLU A 152 -10.74 -4.60 -18.41
C GLU A 152 -9.44 -5.30 -18.80
N ILE A 153 -8.36 -5.03 -18.06
CA ILE A 153 -7.08 -5.74 -18.16
C ILE A 153 -6.63 -6.20 -16.78
N PRO A 154 -5.90 -7.32 -16.67
CA PRO A 154 -5.66 -7.98 -15.40
C PRO A 154 -4.78 -7.18 -14.41
N PHE A 155 -3.91 -6.29 -14.92
CA PHE A 155 -2.88 -5.57 -14.16
C PHE A 155 -2.77 -4.09 -14.55
N LYS A 156 -3.81 -3.29 -14.25
CA LYS A 156 -3.79 -1.84 -14.48
C LYS A 156 -2.81 -1.06 -13.61
N GLY A 157 -2.27 -1.68 -12.56
CA GLY A 157 -1.30 -1.04 -11.67
C GLY A 157 0.11 -0.97 -12.24
N ASN A 158 0.38 -1.65 -13.36
CA ASN A 158 1.72 -1.79 -13.94
C ASN A 158 2.41 -0.43 -14.20
N VAL A 159 3.73 -0.45 -14.03
CA VAL A 159 4.64 0.59 -14.54
C VAL A 159 4.81 0.37 -16.04
N ASP A 160 4.72 1.43 -16.83
CA ASP A 160 5.05 1.44 -18.25
C ASP A 160 6.58 1.37 -18.43
N PRO A 161 7.12 0.27 -18.97
CA PRO A 161 8.57 0.11 -19.16
C PRO A 161 9.17 1.18 -20.08
N THR A 162 8.41 1.68 -21.06
CA THR A 162 8.86 2.70 -22.01
C THR A 162 8.99 4.06 -21.32
N LYS A 163 8.00 4.44 -20.51
CA LYS A 163 8.07 5.70 -19.72
C LYS A 163 9.20 5.65 -18.71
N LEU A 164 9.39 4.50 -18.05
CA LEU A 164 10.46 4.31 -17.08
C LEU A 164 11.86 4.38 -17.73
N GLU A 165 12.09 3.65 -18.82
CA GLU A 165 13.37 3.68 -19.54
C GLU A 165 13.66 5.09 -20.06
N LYS A 166 12.65 5.80 -20.58
CA LYS A 166 12.79 7.19 -21.01
C LYS A 166 13.28 8.08 -19.86
N ALA A 167 12.60 8.05 -18.72
CA ALA A 167 12.96 8.84 -17.54
C ALA A 167 14.41 8.58 -17.09
N LEU A 168 14.81 7.31 -17.04
CA LEU A 168 16.18 6.92 -16.67
C LEU A 168 17.20 7.36 -17.72
N SER A 169 16.89 7.22 -19.01
CA SER A 169 17.80 7.64 -20.09
C SER A 169 18.06 9.15 -20.11
N GLU A 170 17.06 9.96 -19.75
CA GLU A 170 17.14 11.42 -19.80
C GLU A 170 17.67 12.05 -18.50
N SER A 171 17.59 11.36 -17.36
CA SER A 171 17.84 11.97 -16.05
C SER A 171 18.35 10.99 -14.98
N ALA A 172 19.07 9.93 -15.37
CA ALA A 172 19.61 8.93 -14.44
C ALA A 172 20.38 9.54 -13.26
N ASP A 173 21.15 10.60 -13.48
CA ASP A 173 21.92 11.32 -12.46
C ASP A 173 21.04 11.95 -11.37
N ARG A 174 19.83 12.37 -11.73
CA ARG A 174 18.84 12.99 -10.82
C ARG A 174 17.84 11.99 -10.21
N ILE A 175 17.90 10.72 -10.60
CA ILE A 175 16.98 9.69 -10.10
C ILE A 175 17.64 8.92 -8.95
N PRO A 176 17.23 9.10 -7.69
CA PRO A 176 17.84 8.36 -6.57
C PRO A 176 17.36 6.90 -6.53
N PHE A 177 16.10 6.65 -6.88
CA PHE A 177 15.47 5.33 -6.87
C PHE A 177 14.21 5.32 -7.73
N ILE A 178 13.69 4.11 -7.97
CA ILE A 178 12.37 3.86 -8.57
C ILE A 178 11.45 3.35 -7.47
N ILE A 179 10.20 3.79 -7.43
CA ILE A 179 9.22 3.28 -6.47
C ILE A 179 8.05 2.59 -7.18
N VAL A 180 7.66 1.43 -6.68
CA VAL A 180 6.52 0.67 -7.22
C VAL A 180 5.51 0.41 -6.10
N THR A 181 4.31 0.94 -6.26
CA THR A 181 3.18 0.78 -5.33
C THR A 181 2.41 -0.49 -5.66
N ILE A 182 2.28 -1.39 -4.69
CA ILE A 182 1.60 -2.69 -4.84
C ILE A 182 0.54 -2.90 -3.73
N THR A 183 -0.76 -2.95 -4.04
CA THR A 183 -1.43 -2.56 -5.29
C THR A 183 -1.35 -1.05 -5.54
N ASN A 184 -1.48 -0.61 -6.79
CA ASN A 184 -1.47 0.80 -7.14
C ASN A 184 -2.73 1.49 -6.60
N ASN A 185 -2.60 2.20 -5.48
CA ASN A 185 -3.70 2.87 -4.78
C ASN A 185 -4.40 3.91 -5.67
N THR A 186 -3.62 4.79 -6.32
CA THR A 186 -4.13 5.93 -7.09
C THR A 186 -4.85 5.47 -8.36
N ALA A 187 -4.53 4.29 -8.88
CA ALA A 187 -5.28 3.64 -9.96
C ALA A 187 -6.54 2.88 -9.49
N GLY A 188 -6.96 3.04 -8.23
CA GLY A 188 -8.13 2.33 -7.67
C GLY A 188 -7.81 0.94 -7.13
N GLY A 189 -6.61 0.75 -6.56
CA GLY A 189 -6.18 -0.52 -5.96
C GLY A 189 -5.81 -1.59 -6.99
N GLN A 190 -5.34 -1.19 -8.17
CA GLN A 190 -5.08 -2.11 -9.28
C GLN A 190 -3.75 -2.86 -9.09
N PRO A 191 -3.69 -4.17 -9.39
CA PRO A 191 -2.49 -4.95 -9.15
C PRO A 191 -1.39 -4.70 -10.19
N VAL A 192 -0.17 -4.97 -9.78
CA VAL A 192 1.05 -5.02 -10.59
C VAL A 192 1.43 -6.49 -10.80
N SER A 193 1.70 -6.89 -12.04
CA SER A 193 2.10 -8.26 -12.36
C SER A 193 3.55 -8.55 -11.94
N MET A 194 3.85 -9.80 -11.61
CA MET A 194 5.22 -10.24 -11.33
C MET A 194 6.11 -10.11 -12.57
N GLN A 195 5.58 -10.33 -13.77
CA GLN A 195 6.30 -9.99 -15.01
C GLN A 195 6.72 -8.52 -15.03
N ASN A 196 5.81 -7.58 -14.74
CA ASN A 196 6.12 -6.16 -14.76
C ASN A 196 7.15 -5.79 -13.68
N LEU A 197 7.08 -6.39 -12.49
CA LEU A 197 8.09 -6.21 -11.44
C LEU A 197 9.49 -6.65 -11.91
N ARG A 198 9.59 -7.76 -12.64
CA ARG A 198 10.86 -8.23 -13.23
C ARG A 198 11.37 -7.30 -14.32
N GLU A 199 10.49 -6.76 -15.16
CA GLU A 199 10.85 -5.79 -16.20
C GLU A 199 11.37 -4.49 -15.58
N VAL A 200 10.70 -3.95 -14.56
CA VAL A 200 11.15 -2.77 -13.80
C VAL A 200 12.52 -3.04 -13.16
N ARG A 201 12.73 -4.21 -12.54
CA ARG A 201 14.04 -4.60 -11.97
C ARG A 201 15.13 -4.64 -13.05
N ALA A 202 14.85 -5.27 -14.19
CA ALA A 202 15.81 -5.38 -15.29
C ALA A 202 16.19 -4.01 -15.87
N ILE A 203 15.22 -3.09 -15.99
CA ILE A 203 15.48 -1.70 -16.39
C ILE A 203 16.34 -1.00 -15.34
N ALA A 204 15.96 -1.09 -14.07
CA ALA A 204 16.68 -0.47 -12.96
C ALA A 204 18.14 -0.93 -12.86
N ASP A 205 18.43 -2.21 -13.15
CA ASP A 205 19.78 -2.79 -13.16
C ASP A 205 20.69 -2.14 -14.20
N LYS A 206 20.19 -1.80 -15.39
CA LYS A 206 20.98 -1.11 -16.43
C LYS A 206 21.53 0.23 -15.97
N TYR A 207 20.79 0.91 -15.09
CA TYR A 207 21.12 2.25 -14.58
C TYR A 207 21.65 2.23 -13.14
N ASN A 208 21.85 1.03 -12.57
CA ASN A 208 22.26 0.82 -11.19
C ASN A 208 21.38 1.58 -10.18
N LYS A 209 20.05 1.51 -10.35
CA LYS A 209 19.08 2.17 -9.47
C LYS A 209 18.39 1.17 -8.53
N PRO A 210 18.23 1.52 -7.24
CA PRO A 210 17.41 0.71 -6.34
C PRO A 210 15.93 0.82 -6.73
N VAL A 211 15.18 -0.26 -6.48
CA VAL A 211 13.73 -0.31 -6.64
C VAL A 211 13.14 -0.49 -5.25
N LEU A 212 12.28 0.45 -4.85
CA LEU A 212 11.59 0.46 -3.57
C LEU A 212 10.14 0.05 -3.81
N PHE A 213 9.56 -0.66 -2.85
CA PHE A 213 8.15 -1.02 -2.89
C PHE A 213 7.37 -0.23 -1.84
N ASP A 214 6.39 0.56 -2.27
CA ASP A 214 5.29 0.91 -1.37
C ASP A 214 4.38 -0.32 -1.26
N SER A 215 4.44 -0.93 -0.09
CA SER A 215 3.96 -2.28 0.19
C SER A 215 2.72 -2.31 1.07
N ALA A 216 1.97 -1.21 1.18
CA ALA A 216 0.79 -1.12 2.05
C ALA A 216 -0.21 -2.27 1.81
N ARG A 217 -0.38 -2.70 0.56
CA ARG A 217 -1.32 -3.76 0.15
C ARG A 217 -0.63 -4.93 -0.58
N PHE A 218 0.60 -5.27 -0.18
CA PHE A 218 1.39 -6.30 -0.87
C PHE A 218 0.68 -7.66 -0.94
N ALA A 219 -0.05 -8.06 0.12
CA ALA A 219 -0.74 -9.34 0.19
C ALA A 219 -1.91 -9.44 -0.80
N GLU A 220 -2.63 -8.34 -1.03
CA GLU A 220 -3.67 -8.26 -2.06
C GLU A 220 -3.07 -8.35 -3.46
N ASN A 221 -1.95 -7.66 -3.68
CA ASN A 221 -1.23 -7.76 -4.96
C ASN A 221 -0.78 -9.20 -5.25
N ALA A 222 -0.22 -9.88 -4.24
CA ALA A 222 0.17 -11.28 -4.34
C ALA A 222 -1.04 -12.21 -4.61
N TYR A 223 -2.20 -11.92 -4.01
CA TYR A 223 -3.44 -12.63 -4.32
C TYR A 223 -3.86 -12.42 -5.78
N PHE A 224 -3.81 -11.20 -6.31
CA PHE A 224 -4.12 -10.94 -7.72
C PHE A 224 -3.15 -11.63 -8.67
N ILE A 225 -1.85 -11.65 -8.36
CA ILE A 225 -0.85 -12.42 -9.13
C ILE A 225 -1.22 -13.90 -9.15
N LYS A 226 -1.51 -14.50 -7.99
CA LYS A 226 -1.95 -15.91 -7.89
C LYS A 226 -3.17 -16.21 -8.77
N MET A 227 -4.16 -15.31 -8.74
CA MET A 227 -5.43 -15.51 -9.42
C MET A 227 -5.39 -15.22 -10.93
N ARG A 228 -4.58 -14.24 -11.36
CA ARG A 228 -4.64 -13.68 -12.72
C ARG A 228 -3.39 -13.97 -13.55
N GLU A 229 -2.24 -14.24 -12.92
CA GLU A 229 -0.97 -14.42 -13.64
C GLU A 229 -0.66 -15.91 -13.87
N LYS A 230 -0.45 -16.25 -15.15
CA LYS A 230 -0.09 -17.62 -15.54
C LYS A 230 1.25 -18.03 -14.93
N GLY A 231 1.27 -19.19 -14.28
CA GLY A 231 2.46 -19.76 -13.61
C GLY A 231 2.51 -19.53 -12.09
N TYR A 232 1.53 -18.81 -11.52
CA TYR A 232 1.45 -18.54 -10.09
C TYR A 232 0.25 -19.21 -9.39
N GLN A 233 -0.61 -19.91 -10.13
CA GLN A 233 -1.83 -20.50 -9.60
C GLN A 233 -1.60 -21.46 -8.44
N ASP A 234 -0.53 -22.25 -8.50
CA ASP A 234 -0.19 -23.25 -7.47
C ASP A 234 0.74 -22.72 -6.38
N LYS A 235 1.25 -21.47 -6.52
CA LYS A 235 2.10 -20.84 -5.52
C LYS A 235 1.29 -20.35 -4.34
N SER A 236 1.80 -20.54 -3.12
CA SER A 236 1.27 -19.86 -1.95
C SER A 236 1.49 -18.35 -2.03
N ILE A 237 0.69 -17.57 -1.30
CA ILE A 237 0.87 -16.11 -1.20
C ILE A 237 2.30 -15.75 -0.75
N LYS A 238 2.86 -16.57 0.16
CA LYS A 238 4.23 -16.40 0.66
C LYS A 238 5.30 -16.66 -0.41
N GLU A 239 5.08 -17.53 -1.39
CA GLU A 239 6.02 -17.76 -2.48
C GLU A 239 5.96 -16.69 -3.59
N ILE A 240 4.93 -15.84 -3.54
CA ILE A 240 4.76 -14.70 -4.45
C ILE A 240 5.30 -13.41 -3.85
N THR A 241 5.23 -13.29 -2.52
CA THR A 241 5.79 -12.18 -1.73
C THR A 241 7.30 -12.30 -1.64
#